data_AF-A0A528BC02-F1
#
_entry.id   AF-A0A528BC02-F1
#
_cell.length_a   1.000
_cell.length_b   1.000
_cell.length_c   1.000
_cell.angle_alpha   90.00
_cell.angle_beta   90.00
_cell.angle_gamma   90.00
#
_symmetry.space_group_name_H-M   'P 1'
#
loop_
_entity.id
_entity.type
_entity.pdbx_description
1 polymer ?
#
loop_
_entity_poly.entity_id
_entity_poly.type
_entity_poly.pdbx_seq_one_letter_code
_entity_poly.pdbx_strand_id
1 'polypeptide(L)'
;MRLGSGVFEGAYSFPSRFENGPGTNPEELIAAAHAGCFSMALSAILGSGGHVPVRIRTVAKVHLGMSAAGPTLTRIDLETEAEIPGLAPEEFQRLAQSAKATCLVSRALAGVADIRLKAELITAAVADK
;
A
#
# COMPACT_ATOMS: atom_id res chain seq x y z
N MET A 1 20.83 -0.98 -6.11
CA MET A 1 19.56 -0.50 -6.72
C MET A 1 19.39 0.95 -6.33
N ARG A 2 19.10 1.88 -7.27
CA ARG A 2 19.09 3.32 -7.01
C ARG A 2 17.95 4.01 -7.75
N LEU A 3 17.26 4.95 -7.12
CA LEU A 3 16.24 5.77 -7.77
C LEU A 3 16.88 6.84 -8.67
N GLY A 4 16.24 7.15 -9.80
CA GLY A 4 16.73 8.18 -10.72
C GLY A 4 16.82 9.58 -10.10
N SER A 5 16.01 9.86 -9.08
CA SER A 5 16.03 11.10 -8.30
C SER A 5 17.16 11.17 -7.26
N GLY A 6 17.85 10.06 -6.97
CA GLY A 6 18.94 10.01 -5.99
C GLY A 6 18.52 9.96 -4.52
N VAL A 7 17.22 10.04 -4.19
CA VAL A 7 16.73 10.02 -2.79
C VAL A 7 16.91 8.67 -2.08
N PHE A 8 17.15 7.59 -2.84
CA PHE A 8 17.36 6.27 -2.29
C PHE A 8 18.38 5.47 -3.12
N GLU A 9 19.30 4.83 -2.41
CA GLU A 9 20.20 3.80 -2.90
C GLU A 9 20.24 2.65 -1.90
N GLY A 10 19.96 1.44 -2.36
CA GLY A 10 19.91 0.23 -1.52
C GLY A 10 20.69 -0.93 -2.13
N ALA A 11 21.42 -1.65 -1.28
CA ALA A 11 22.07 -2.90 -1.66
C ALA A 11 21.01 -3.92 -2.12
N TYR A 12 21.28 -4.61 -3.22
CA TYR A 12 20.37 -5.58 -3.81
C TYR A 12 21.19 -6.71 -4.43
N SER A 13 20.83 -7.94 -4.13
CA SER A 13 21.52 -9.14 -4.57
C SER A 13 20.53 -10.31 -4.69
N PHE A 14 21.01 -11.47 -5.15
CA PHE A 14 20.18 -12.67 -5.17
C PHE A 14 19.75 -13.09 -3.74
N PRO A 15 20.64 -13.16 -2.74
CA PRO A 15 20.24 -13.46 -1.36
C PRO A 15 19.23 -12.47 -0.76
N SER A 16 19.30 -11.18 -1.09
CA SER A 16 18.33 -10.19 -0.54
C SER A 16 16.95 -10.27 -1.20
N ARG A 17 16.80 -11.01 -2.30
CA ARG A 17 15.54 -11.17 -3.02
C ARG A 17 14.87 -12.53 -2.82
N PHE A 18 15.67 -13.59 -2.91
CA PHE A 18 15.16 -14.96 -2.92
C PHE A 18 15.49 -15.74 -1.64
N GLU A 19 16.26 -15.13 -0.74
CA GLU A 19 16.64 -15.68 0.56
C GLU A 19 16.44 -14.60 1.63
N ASN A 20 17.07 -14.77 2.81
CA ASN A 20 17.01 -13.80 3.91
C ASN A 20 18.32 -13.00 4.04
N GLY A 21 18.96 -12.69 2.91
CA GLY A 21 20.22 -11.94 2.89
C GLY A 21 20.01 -10.43 3.15
N PRO A 22 21.06 -9.71 3.61
CA PRO A 22 20.96 -8.27 3.87
C PRO A 22 20.78 -7.47 2.56
N GLY A 23 20.02 -6.38 2.66
CA GLY A 23 19.70 -5.48 1.54
C GLY A 23 18.20 -5.29 1.40
N THR A 24 17.80 -4.63 0.32
CA THR A 24 16.39 -4.50 -0.09
C THR A 24 16.14 -5.37 -1.33
N ASN A 25 14.95 -5.29 -1.89
CA ASN A 25 14.55 -5.94 -3.13
C ASN A 25 13.52 -5.10 -3.91
N PRO A 26 13.31 -5.38 -5.21
CA PRO A 26 12.29 -4.69 -6.00
C PRO A 26 10.89 -4.77 -5.41
N GLU A 27 10.56 -5.88 -4.74
CA GLU A 27 9.24 -6.12 -4.15
C GLU A 27 8.94 -5.12 -3.01
N GLU A 28 9.90 -4.79 -2.15
CA GLU A 28 9.77 -3.75 -1.13
C GLU A 28 9.54 -2.35 -1.72
N LEU A 29 10.21 -2.02 -2.83
CA LEU A 29 10.00 -0.73 -3.50
C LEU A 29 8.62 -0.64 -4.16
N ILE A 30 8.14 -1.74 -4.74
CA ILE A 30 6.76 -1.84 -5.25
C ILE A 30 5.77 -1.69 -4.10
N ALA A 31 6.02 -2.34 -2.96
CA ALA A 31 5.18 -2.19 -1.77
C ALA A 31 5.11 -0.73 -1.31
N ALA A 32 6.25 -0.06 -1.18
CA ALA A 32 6.31 1.35 -0.80
C ALA A 32 5.54 2.26 -1.78
N ALA A 33 5.73 2.04 -3.09
CA ALA A 33 5.01 2.79 -4.12
C ALA A 33 3.49 2.56 -4.04
N HIS A 34 3.05 1.32 -3.83
CA HIS A 34 1.63 0.97 -3.76
C HIS A 34 0.97 1.54 -2.50
N ALA A 35 1.62 1.42 -1.34
CA ALA A 35 1.14 2.01 -0.09
C ALA A 35 0.94 3.52 -0.23
N GLY A 36 1.96 4.24 -0.71
CA GLY A 36 1.88 5.70 -0.89
C GLY A 36 0.80 6.12 -1.88
N CYS A 37 0.71 5.43 -3.03
CA CYS A 37 -0.30 5.72 -4.05
C CYS A 37 -1.72 5.46 -3.52
N PHE A 38 -1.94 4.35 -2.82
CA PHE A 38 -3.23 4.03 -2.21
C PHE A 38 -3.63 5.07 -1.16
N SER A 39 -2.73 5.42 -0.22
CA SER A 39 -3.03 6.41 0.82
C SER A 39 -3.42 7.77 0.22
N MET A 40 -2.71 8.22 -0.81
CA MET A 40 -3.02 9.48 -1.50
C MET A 40 -4.35 9.42 -2.27
N ALA A 41 -4.64 8.31 -2.96
CA ALA A 41 -5.91 8.12 -3.66
C ALA A 41 -7.10 8.09 -2.68
N LEU A 42 -6.95 7.40 -1.55
CA LEU A 42 -7.96 7.39 -0.48
C LEU A 42 -8.21 8.82 0.05
N SER A 43 -7.15 9.58 0.32
CA SER A 43 -7.28 10.99 0.74
C SER A 43 -8.04 11.84 -0.28
N ALA A 44 -7.78 11.66 -1.58
CA ALA A 44 -8.44 12.43 -2.63
C ALA A 44 -9.94 12.09 -2.75
N ILE A 45 -10.28 10.80 -2.66
CA ILE A 45 -11.67 10.33 -2.69
C ILE A 45 -12.44 10.82 -1.47
N LEU A 46 -11.85 10.73 -0.27
CA LEU A 46 -12.43 11.27 0.97
C LEU A 46 -12.70 12.78 0.85
N GLY A 47 -11.71 13.54 0.36
CA GLY A 47 -11.84 14.99 0.17
C GLY A 47 -12.96 15.36 -0.80
N SER A 48 -13.16 14.57 -1.86
CA SER A 48 -14.26 14.76 -2.82
C SER A 48 -15.64 14.48 -2.21
N GLY A 49 -15.70 13.64 -1.16
CA GLY A 49 -16.89 13.41 -0.33
C GLY A 49 -17.05 14.38 0.84
N GLY A 50 -16.17 15.37 1.00
CA GLY A 50 -16.19 16.32 2.12
C GLY A 50 -15.62 15.77 3.43
N HIS A 51 -14.94 14.62 3.40
CA HIS A 51 -14.29 14.03 4.56
C HIS A 51 -12.81 14.42 4.61
N VAL A 52 -12.36 14.97 5.73
CA VAL A 52 -10.95 15.36 5.93
C VAL A 52 -10.29 14.34 6.85
N PRO A 53 -9.39 13.48 6.34
CA PRO A 53 -8.65 12.55 7.18
C PRO A 53 -7.63 13.30 8.06
N VAL A 54 -7.56 12.96 9.34
CA VAL A 54 -6.47 13.38 10.23
C VAL A 54 -5.20 12.58 9.94
N ARG A 55 -5.37 11.28 9.70
CA ARG A 55 -4.27 10.35 9.42
C ARG A 55 -4.74 9.26 8.46
N ILE A 56 -3.88 8.91 7.51
CA ILE A 56 -3.97 7.66 6.74
C ILE A 56 -2.59 7.02 6.79
N ARG A 57 -2.51 5.79 7.29
CA ARG A 57 -1.29 4.99 7.28
C ARG A 57 -1.57 3.67 6.58
N THR A 58 -0.86 3.42 5.49
CA THR A 58 -0.93 2.16 4.77
C THR A 58 0.41 1.46 4.81
N VAL A 59 0.39 0.16 5.09
CA VAL A 59 1.51 -0.76 4.89
C VAL A 59 1.11 -1.68 3.75
N ALA A 60 2.01 -1.88 2.79
CA ALA A 60 1.82 -2.86 1.72
C ALA A 60 2.79 -4.02 1.91
N LYS A 61 2.34 -5.24 1.60
CA LYS A 61 3.16 -6.45 1.57
C LYS A 61 3.03 -7.09 0.20
N VAL A 62 4.13 -7.17 -0.53
CA VAL A 62 4.19 -7.82 -1.85
C VAL A 62 4.68 -9.26 -1.64
N HIS A 63 3.95 -10.22 -2.19
CA HIS A 63 4.26 -11.65 -2.05
C HIS A 63 4.84 -12.17 -3.37
N LEU A 64 6.09 -12.62 -3.31
CA LEU A 64 6.74 -13.34 -4.39
C LEU A 64 6.47 -14.83 -4.24
N GLY A 65 5.95 -15.45 -5.30
CA GLY A 65 5.69 -16.89 -5.37
C GLY A 65 6.06 -17.45 -6.72
N MET A 66 5.54 -18.64 -7.03
CA MET A 66 5.77 -19.33 -8.31
C MET A 66 4.47 -19.43 -9.11
N SER A 67 4.57 -19.23 -10.42
CA SER A 67 3.53 -19.54 -11.40
C SER A 67 4.10 -20.43 -12.51
N ALA A 68 3.28 -20.80 -13.49
CA ALA A 68 3.74 -21.50 -14.70
C ALA A 68 4.80 -20.69 -15.50
N ALA A 69 4.85 -19.36 -15.32
CA ALA A 69 5.83 -18.49 -15.94
C ALA A 69 7.13 -18.31 -15.09
N GLY A 70 7.23 -18.98 -13.95
CA GLY A 70 8.35 -18.84 -13.00
C GLY A 70 8.04 -17.88 -11.83
N PRO A 71 9.06 -17.28 -11.19
CA PRO A 71 8.87 -16.35 -10.09
C PRO A 71 7.93 -15.20 -10.46
N THR A 72 6.90 -14.97 -9.65
CA THR A 72 5.78 -14.07 -9.96
C THR A 72 5.32 -13.35 -8.69
N LEU A 73 4.92 -12.07 -8.82
CA LEU A 73 4.22 -11.37 -7.74
C LEU A 73 2.78 -11.87 -7.69
N THR A 74 2.48 -12.74 -6.72
CA THR A 74 1.21 -13.47 -6.69
C THR A 74 0.13 -12.71 -5.94
N ARG A 75 0.51 -11.92 -4.93
CA ARG A 75 -0.42 -11.17 -4.09
C ARG A 75 0.19 -9.87 -3.59
N ILE A 76 -0.66 -8.86 -3.38
CA ILE A 76 -0.35 -7.68 -2.58
C ILE A 76 -1.40 -7.52 -1.49
N ASP A 77 -0.97 -7.38 -0.24
CA ASP A 77 -1.84 -7.03 0.88
C ASP A 77 -1.64 -5.56 1.25
N LEU A 78 -2.70 -4.76 1.20
CA LEU A 78 -2.74 -3.40 1.72
C LEU A 78 -3.41 -3.41 3.09
N GLU A 79 -2.70 -2.97 4.11
CA GLU A 79 -3.17 -2.84 5.49
C GLU A 79 -3.23 -1.35 5.83
N THR A 80 -4.43 -0.82 6.04
CA THR A 80 -4.65 0.63 6.24
C THR A 80 -5.38 0.91 7.54
N GLU A 81 -4.83 1.85 8.29
CA GLU A 81 -5.51 2.52 9.41
C GLU A 81 -5.78 3.97 9.00
N ALA A 82 -7.01 4.44 9.24
CA ALA A 82 -7.38 5.82 8.98
C ALA A 82 -8.12 6.44 10.16
N GLU A 83 -7.80 7.69 10.45
CA GLU A 83 -8.50 8.50 11.45
C GLU A 83 -9.28 9.59 10.73
N ILE A 84 -10.61 9.47 10.74
CA ILE A 84 -11.51 10.32 9.96
C ILE A 84 -12.74 10.65 10.81
N PRO A 85 -12.77 11.81 11.48
CA PRO A 85 -13.87 12.19 12.35
C PRO A 85 -15.23 12.17 11.63
N GLY A 86 -16.22 11.53 12.26
CA GLY A 86 -17.61 11.53 11.78
C GLY A 86 -17.89 10.66 10.55
N LEU A 87 -16.92 9.89 10.04
CA LEU A 87 -17.14 8.97 8.92
C LEU A 87 -17.70 7.63 9.42
N ALA A 88 -18.79 7.16 8.81
CA ALA A 88 -19.36 5.85 9.11
C ALA A 88 -18.45 4.71 8.58
N PRO A 89 -18.31 3.58 9.31
CA PRO A 89 -17.48 2.47 8.89
C PRO A 89 -17.81 1.91 7.50
N GLU A 90 -19.09 1.77 7.17
CA GLU A 90 -19.55 1.21 5.89
C GLU A 90 -19.18 2.12 4.72
N GLU A 91 -19.36 3.42 4.90
CA GLU A 91 -18.97 4.43 3.90
C GLU A 91 -17.45 4.46 3.72
N PHE A 92 -16.69 4.39 4.83
CA PHE A 92 -15.24 4.26 4.77
C PHE A 92 -14.81 3.03 3.96
N GLN A 93 -15.40 1.86 4.21
CA GLN A 93 -15.07 0.64 3.46
C GLN A 93 -15.32 0.83 1.96
N ARG A 94 -16.45 1.44 1.59
CA ARG A 94 -16.80 1.70 0.18
C ARG A 94 -15.76 2.62 -0.50
N LEU A 95 -15.38 3.72 0.16
CA LEU A 95 -14.39 4.66 -0.36
C LEU A 95 -12.99 4.04 -0.43
N ALA A 96 -12.61 3.23 0.56
CA ALA A 96 -11.33 2.52 0.58
C ALA A 96 -11.23 1.47 -0.53
N GLN A 97 -12.30 0.71 -0.81
CA GLN A 97 -12.33 -0.21 -1.95
C GLN A 97 -12.28 0.53 -3.29
N SER A 98 -12.93 1.70 -3.40
CA SER A 98 -12.84 2.54 -4.59
C SER A 98 -11.40 3.02 -4.82
N ALA A 99 -10.71 3.48 -3.77
CA ALA A 99 -9.29 3.85 -3.84
C ALA A 99 -8.41 2.67 -4.27
N LYS A 100 -8.65 1.46 -3.72
CA LYS A 100 -7.93 0.24 -4.09
C LYS A 100 -8.03 -0.05 -5.58
N ALA A 101 -9.22 0.09 -6.16
CA ALA A 101 -9.46 -0.21 -7.56
C ALA A 101 -8.91 0.85 -8.52
N THR A 102 -8.82 2.11 -8.08
CA THR A 102 -8.58 3.25 -8.98
C THR A 102 -7.21 3.90 -8.85
N CYS A 103 -6.47 3.65 -7.75
CA CYS A 103 -5.15 4.26 -7.59
C CYS A 103 -4.20 3.84 -8.73
N LEU A 104 -3.30 4.75 -9.12
CA LEU A 104 -2.47 4.59 -10.31
C LEU A 104 -1.61 3.32 -10.26
N VAL A 105 -1.07 3.00 -9.08
CA VAL A 105 -0.22 1.82 -8.90
C VAL A 105 -1.05 0.52 -8.94
N SER A 106 -2.26 0.47 -8.35
CA SER A 106 -3.15 -0.69 -8.51
C SER A 106 -3.47 -0.96 -9.98
N ARG A 107 -3.75 0.09 -10.76
CA ARG A 107 -4.02 -0.04 -12.20
C ARG A 107 -2.80 -0.53 -12.98
N ALA A 108 -1.61 -0.03 -12.65
CA ALA A 108 -0.36 -0.49 -13.26
C ALA A 108 -0.02 -1.94 -12.89
N LEU A 109 -0.39 -2.38 -11.69
CA LEU A 109 -0.16 -3.73 -11.16
C LEU A 109 -1.32 -4.70 -11.45
N ALA A 110 -2.14 -4.43 -12.47
CA ALA A 110 -3.28 -5.29 -12.85
C ALA A 110 -2.88 -6.74 -13.23
N GLY A 111 -1.60 -7.00 -13.47
CA GLY A 111 -1.07 -8.36 -13.67
C GLY A 111 -0.88 -9.19 -12.39
N VAL A 112 -0.96 -8.57 -11.21
CA VAL A 112 -0.95 -9.29 -9.92
C VAL A 112 -2.32 -9.89 -9.69
N ALA A 113 -2.38 -11.23 -9.52
CA ALA A 113 -3.63 -11.97 -9.47
C ALA A 113 -4.55 -11.57 -8.31
N ASP A 114 -3.99 -11.11 -7.18
CA ASP A 114 -4.75 -10.80 -5.97
C ASP A 114 -4.23 -9.55 -5.26
N ILE A 115 -5.05 -8.49 -5.17
CA ILE A 115 -4.77 -7.29 -4.37
C ILE A 115 -5.85 -7.17 -3.28
N ARG A 116 -5.44 -7.45 -2.05
CA ARG A 116 -6.30 -7.45 -0.86
C ARG A 116 -6.18 -6.13 -0.12
N LEU A 117 -7.28 -5.72 0.50
CA LEU A 117 -7.31 -4.55 1.38
C LEU A 117 -7.95 -4.94 2.70
N LYS A 118 -7.21 -4.71 3.78
CA LYS A 118 -7.72 -4.62 5.14
C LYS A 118 -7.64 -3.14 5.54
N ALA A 119 -8.77 -2.47 5.64
CA ALA A 119 -8.84 -1.06 6.02
C ALA A 119 -9.70 -0.91 7.28
N GLU A 120 -9.23 -0.14 8.26
CA GLU A 120 -9.95 0.07 9.51
C GLU A 120 -9.94 1.56 9.88
N LEU A 121 -11.07 2.05 10.41
CA LEU A 121 -11.12 3.34 11.09
C LEU A 121 -10.58 3.16 12.50
N ILE A 122 -9.70 4.06 12.91
CA ILE A 122 -9.17 4.11 14.27
C ILE A 122 -9.65 5.38 14.97
N THR A 123 -9.82 5.31 16.28
CA THR A 123 -10.07 6.49 17.12
C THR A 123 -8.76 7.23 17.38
N ALA A 124 -8.83 8.56 17.51
CA ALA A 124 -7.70 9.37 17.96
C ALA A 124 -7.10 8.74 19.23
N ALA A 125 -5.78 8.53 19.26
CA ALA A 125 -5.11 8.22 20.50
C ALA A 125 -5.27 9.43 21.43
N VAL A 126 -5.83 9.23 22.62
CA VAL A 126 -5.77 10.25 23.67
C VAL A 126 -4.29 10.43 23.97
N ALA A 127 -3.72 11.56 23.56
CA ALA A 127 -2.36 11.92 23.94
C ALA A 127 -2.38 12.19 25.45
N ASP A 128 -1.93 11.21 26.23
CA ASP A 128 -1.59 11.44 27.63
C ASP A 128 -0.51 12.53 27.67
N LYS A 129 -0.82 13.57 28.44
CA LYS A 129 -0.04 14.79 28.60
C LYS A 129 1.03 14.62 29.67
#